data_AF-A0A7Y3PBC6-F1
#
_entry.id   AF-A0A7Y3PBC6-F1
#
_cell.length_a   1.000
_cell.length_b   1.000
_cell.length_c   1.000
_cell.angle_alpha   90.00
_cell.angle_beta   90.00
_cell.angle_gamma   90.00
#
_symmetry.space_group_name_H-M   'P 1'
#
loop_
_entity.id
_entity.type
_entity.pdbx_description
1 polymer ?
#
loop_
_entity_poly.entity_id
_entity_poly.type
_entity_poly.pdbx_seq_one_letter_code
_entity_poly.pdbx_strand_id
1 'polypeptide(L)'
;MSKENEFDFTKARRIAPAERRLFRKAFKNTFGRYPPRRGRPPKGADKYHSIHIRLHPKALAWARTQAKQRGVGYQTVINEALLQRAA
;
A
#
# COMPACT_ATOMS: atom_id res chain seq x y z
N MET A 1 -11.77 -14.44 -33.39
CA MET A 1 -12.28 -13.09 -33.04
C MET A 1 -11.10 -12.15 -32.99
N SER A 2 -10.98 -11.24 -33.95
CA SER A 2 -9.96 -10.19 -33.98
C SER A 2 -10.15 -9.31 -32.75
N LYS A 3 -9.18 -9.29 -31.84
CA LYS A 3 -9.15 -8.29 -30.78
C LYS A 3 -8.83 -6.97 -31.45
N GLU A 4 -9.76 -6.02 -31.41
CA GLU A 4 -9.46 -4.63 -31.74
C GLU A 4 -8.28 -4.20 -30.85
N ASN A 5 -7.16 -3.84 -31.49
CA ASN A 5 -5.90 -3.55 -30.79
C ASN A 5 -5.92 -2.20 -30.07
N GLU A 6 -7.00 -1.41 -30.23
CA GLU A 6 -7.08 -0.04 -29.72
C GLU A 6 -8.44 0.20 -29.04
N PHE A 7 -8.40 0.87 -27.89
CA PHE A 7 -9.59 1.14 -27.09
C PHE A 7 -10.36 2.32 -27.68
N ASP A 8 -11.64 2.12 -27.98
CA ASP A 8 -12.53 3.18 -28.46
C ASP A 8 -12.87 4.18 -27.35
N PHE A 9 -12.12 5.29 -27.30
CA PHE A 9 -12.32 6.36 -26.33
C PHE A 9 -13.63 7.12 -26.49
N THR A 10 -14.35 7.01 -27.61
CA THR A 10 -15.67 7.64 -27.77
C THR A 10 -16.69 7.06 -26.78
N LYS A 11 -16.48 5.81 -26.34
CA LYS A 11 -17.29 5.12 -25.33
C LYS A 11 -16.85 5.43 -23.90
N ALA A 12 -15.71 6.12 -23.71
CA ALA A 12 -15.21 6.44 -22.38
C ALA A 12 -16.09 7.52 -21.72
N ARG A 13 -16.71 7.16 -20.60
CA ARG A 13 -17.44 8.14 -19.78
C ARG A 13 -17.15 7.97 -18.30
N ARG A 14 -17.29 9.07 -17.56
CA ARG A 14 -17.23 9.05 -16.10
C ARG A 14 -18.49 8.37 -15.55
N ILE A 15 -18.29 7.34 -14.72
CA ILE A 15 -19.39 6.67 -14.01
C ILE A 15 -19.93 7.59 -12.91
N ALA A 16 -21.23 7.84 -12.93
CA ALA A 16 -21.89 8.67 -11.93
C ALA A 16 -21.95 7.96 -10.56
N PRO A 17 -22.00 8.70 -9.43
CA PRO A 17 -22.09 8.09 -8.11
C PRO A 17 -23.31 7.16 -7.94
N ALA A 18 -24.45 7.49 -8.57
CA ALA A 18 -25.65 6.65 -8.56
C ALA A 18 -25.44 5.29 -9.23
N GLU A 19 -24.85 5.29 -10.43
CA GLU A 19 -24.52 4.06 -11.16
C GLU A 19 -23.55 3.17 -10.37
N ARG A 20 -22.53 3.79 -9.75
CA ARG A 20 -21.59 3.07 -8.89
C ARG A 20 -22.28 2.37 -7.72
N ARG A 21 -23.32 2.97 -7.12
CA ARG A 21 -24.11 2.33 -6.06
C ARG A 21 -24.90 1.14 -6.59
N LEU A 22 -25.53 1.27 -7.76
CA LEU A 22 -26.26 0.18 -8.41
C LEU A 22 -25.34 -1.00 -8.71
N PHE A 23 -24.16 -0.76 -9.28
CA PHE A 23 -23.17 -1.82 -9.55
C PHE A 23 -22.69 -2.52 -8.29
N ARG A 24 -22.48 -1.78 -7.19
CA ARG A 24 -22.13 -2.38 -5.89
C ARG A 24 -23.23 -3.28 -5.36
N LYS A 25 -24.50 -2.87 -5.48
CA LYS A 25 -25.66 -3.67 -5.08
C LYS A 25 -25.78 -4.93 -5.93
N ALA A 26 -25.67 -4.80 -7.25
CA ALA A 26 -25.67 -5.93 -8.18
C ALA A 26 -24.56 -6.94 -7.85
N PHE A 27 -23.32 -6.47 -7.67
CA PHE A 27 -22.20 -7.33 -7.29
C PHE A 27 -22.45 -8.08 -5.98
N LYS A 28 -22.96 -7.40 -4.96
CA LYS A 28 -23.31 -8.04 -3.68
C LYS A 28 -24.37 -9.11 -3.87
N ASN A 29 -25.40 -8.85 -4.66
CA ASN A 29 -26.48 -9.79 -4.92
C ASN A 29 -25.98 -11.03 -5.69
N THR A 30 -25.08 -10.85 -6.66
CA THR A 30 -24.54 -11.95 -7.48
C THR A 30 -23.52 -12.80 -6.73
N PHE A 31 -22.64 -12.18 -5.94
CA PHE A 31 -21.47 -12.86 -5.36
C PHE A 31 -21.53 -13.01 -3.84
N GLY A 32 -22.60 -12.55 -3.17
CA GLY A 32 -22.78 -12.64 -1.72
C GLY A 32 -21.83 -11.78 -0.88
N ARG A 33 -20.96 -10.97 -1.51
CA ARG A 33 -19.94 -10.15 -0.82
C ARG A 33 -19.78 -8.80 -1.50
N TYR A 34 -19.25 -7.81 -0.77
CA TYR A 34 -18.91 -6.53 -1.37
C TYR A 34 -17.67 -6.64 -2.27
N PRO A 35 -17.55 -5.81 -3.32
CA PRO A 35 -16.32 -5.73 -4.09
C PRO A 35 -15.12 -5.42 -3.19
N PRO A 36 -13.94 -6.04 -3.43
CA PRO A 36 -12.75 -5.75 -2.64
C PRO A 36 -12.38 -4.27 -2.75
N ARG A 37 -11.88 -3.70 -1.64
CA ARG A 37 -11.31 -2.35 -1.67
C ARG A 37 -10.12 -2.35 -2.63
N ARG A 38 -10.22 -1.55 -3.69
CA ARG A 38 -9.11 -1.31 -4.61
C ARG A 38 -8.19 -0.22 -4.05
N GLY A 39 -6.90 -0.32 -4.35
CA GLY A 39 -5.87 0.62 -3.89
C GLY A 39 -5.05 0.09 -2.71
N ARG A 40 -4.18 0.94 -2.17
CA ARG A 40 -3.32 0.59 -1.04
C ARG A 40 -4.18 0.28 0.19
N PRO A 41 -3.98 -0.85 0.88
CA PRO A 41 -4.64 -1.12 2.15
C PRO A 41 -4.40 0.02 3.16
N PRO A 42 -5.40 0.36 3.98
CA PRO A 42 -5.22 1.36 5.03
C PRO A 42 -4.08 0.92 5.98
N LYS A 43 -3.35 1.90 6.50
CA LYS A 43 -2.34 1.63 7.52
C LYS A 43 -3.07 1.35 8.86
N GLY A 44 -2.75 0.24 9.55
CA GLY A 44 -3.29 -0.06 10.89
C GLY A 44 -2.71 0.83 11.98
N ALA A 45 -3.26 0.75 13.20
CA ALA A 45 -2.88 1.61 14.33
C ALA A 45 -1.40 1.46 14.74
N ASP A 46 -0.84 0.25 14.61
CA ASP A 46 0.56 -0.03 14.97
C ASP A 46 1.57 0.39 13.90
N LYS A 47 1.15 1.15 12.88
CA LYS A 47 2.08 1.54 11.81
C LYS A 47 2.90 2.76 12.19
N TYR A 48 4.18 2.63 11.87
CA TYR A 48 5.26 3.61 12.03
C TYR A 48 4.79 5.07 11.88
N HIS A 49 5.10 5.88 12.88
CA HIS A 49 4.99 7.33 12.81
C HIS A 49 6.21 7.91 12.11
N SER A 50 5.98 8.87 11.21
CA SER A 50 7.06 9.62 10.59
C SER A 50 7.63 10.60 11.60
N ILE A 51 8.90 10.42 11.95
CA ILE A 51 9.63 11.31 12.85
C ILE A 51 10.92 11.78 12.17
N HIS A 52 11.37 12.99 12.53
CA HIS A 52 12.68 13.47 12.12
C HIS A 52 13.69 13.23 13.25
N ILE A 53 14.67 12.35 13.04
CA ILE A 53 15.72 12.04 14.01
C ILE A 53 17.09 12.27 13.39
N ARG A 54 18.01 12.87 14.17
CA ARG A 54 19.42 12.99 13.77
C ARG A 54 20.15 11.76 14.28
N LEU A 55 20.66 10.94 13.36
CA LEU A 55 21.47 9.77 13.68
C LEU A 55 22.95 10.08 13.45
N HIS A 56 23.80 9.53 14.31
CA HIS A 56 25.24 9.58 14.08
C HIS A 56 25.60 8.86 12.77
N PRO A 57 26.50 9.38 11.90
CA PRO A 57 26.81 8.78 10.60
C PRO A 57 27.21 7.29 10.68
N LYS A 58 27.97 6.91 11.71
CA LYS A 58 28.33 5.49 11.96
C LYS A 58 27.12 4.59 12.19
N ALA A 59 26.08 5.06 12.89
CA ALA A 59 24.86 4.30 13.12
C ALA A 59 24.09 4.10 11.81
N LEU A 60 24.04 5.13 10.95
CA LEU A 60 23.41 5.03 9.63
C LEU A 60 24.16 4.04 8.72
N ALA A 61 25.51 4.08 8.72
CA ALA A 61 26.33 3.15 7.96
C ALA A 61 26.12 1.69 8.43
N TRP A 62 26.12 1.46 9.74
CA TRP A 62 25.82 0.16 10.34
C TRP A 62 24.44 -0.36 9.91
N ALA A 63 23.40 0.49 10.02
CA ALA A 63 22.04 0.10 9.65
C ALA A 63 21.91 -0.28 8.17
N ARG A 64 22.60 0.43 7.27
CA ARG A 64 22.64 0.10 5.83
C ARG A 64 23.30 -1.24 5.55
N THR A 65 24.42 -1.54 6.22
CA THR A 65 25.13 -2.82 6.06
C THR A 65 24.27 -3.98 6.53
N GLN A 66 23.65 -3.88 7.72
CA GLN A 66 22.74 -4.90 8.24
C GLN A 66 21.52 -5.10 7.34
N ALA A 67 20.93 -4.01 6.84
CA ALA A 67 19.79 -4.06 5.95
C ALA A 67 20.10 -4.80 4.64
N LYS A 68 21.28 -4.54 4.05
CA LYS A 68 21.76 -5.24 2.85
C LYS A 68 21.93 -6.74 3.09
N GLN A 69 22.48 -7.14 4.24
CA GLN A 69 22.66 -8.56 4.59
C GLN A 69 21.31 -9.28 4.76
N ARG A 70 20.28 -8.60 5.27
CA ARG A 70 18.97 -9.18 5.58
C ARG A 70 17.92 -9.00 4.47
N GLY A 71 18.22 -8.23 3.42
CA GLY A 71 17.26 -7.92 2.36
C GLY A 71 16.08 -7.05 2.81
N VAL A 72 16.27 -6.22 3.86
CA VAL A 72 15.23 -5.34 4.42
C VAL A 72 15.62 -3.87 4.27
N GLY A 73 14.72 -2.94 4.60
CA GLY A 73 15.05 -1.51 4.64
C GLY A 73 15.88 -1.13 5.87
N TYR A 74 16.82 -0.19 5.73
CA TYR A 74 17.64 0.30 6.86
C TYR A 74 16.80 0.91 8.00
N GLN A 75 15.63 1.46 7.67
CA GLN A 75 14.66 1.96 8.66
C GLN A 75 14.14 0.84 9.56
N THR A 76 13.96 -0.38 9.02
CA THR A 76 13.56 -1.56 9.80
C THR A 76 14.62 -1.90 10.84
N VAL A 77 15.90 -1.92 10.44
CA VAL A 77 17.02 -2.20 11.35
C VAL A 77 17.09 -1.16 12.47
N ILE A 78 16.92 0.13 12.13
CA ILE A 78 16.90 1.21 13.13
C ILE A 78 15.74 1.00 14.11
N ASN A 79 14.54 0.69 13.61
CA ASN A 79 13.36 0.48 14.45
C ASN A 79 13.52 -0.73 15.36
N GLU A 80 14.01 -1.86 14.85
CA GLU A 80 14.30 -3.06 15.65
C GLU A 80 15.29 -2.76 16.79
N ALA A 81 16.35 -2.01 16.49
CA ALA A 81 17.34 -1.62 17.50
C ALA A 81 16.76 -0.69 18.57
N LEU A 82 15.87 0.23 18.19
CA LEU A 82 15.18 1.10 19.14
C LEU A 82 14.17 0.32 19.98
N LEU A 83 13.43 -0.62 19.38
CA LEU A 83 12.48 -1.49 20.09
C LEU A 83 13.16 -2.36 21.15
N GLN A 84 14.35 -2.88 20.86
CA GLN A 84 15.14 -3.65 21.83
C GLN A 84 15.58 -2.86 23.07
N ARG A 85 15.54 -1.52 23.02
CA ARG A 85 15.87 -0.64 24.15
C ARG A 85 14.65 -0.11 24.88
N ALA A 86 13.48 -0.16 24.23
CA ALA A 86 12.22 0.28 24.79
C ALA A 86 11.46 -0.85 25.50
N ALA A 87 11.77 -2.11 25.15
CA ALA A 87 11.35 -3.30 25.87
C ALA A 87 12.22 -3.53 27.12
#